data_AF-A0A0F9BV60-F1
#
_entry.id   AF-A0A0F9BV60-F1
#
_cell.length_a   1.000
_cell.length_b   1.000
_cell.length_c   1.000
_cell.angle_alpha   90.00
_cell.angle_beta   90.00
_cell.angle_gamma   90.00
#
_symmetry.space_group_name_H-M   'P 1'
#
loop_
_entity.id
_entity.type
_entity.pdbx_description
1 polymer ?
#
loop_
_entity_poly.entity_id
_entity_poly.type
_entity_poly.pdbx_seq_one_letter_code
_entity_poly.pdbx_strand_id
1 'polypeptide(L)'
;MGDRRDIHLESGFIGEIVIGAKGHRRWPDEVKGRIVAETLVPGVTVNEVAARYGMKANHLSEWRGRARKGKLVVPDIAGAEFAPVVLAAPPPELATGDQIEITTGQVTLRLGAGTGAARVAEIV
;
A
#
# COMPACT_ATOMS: atom_id res chain seq x y z
N MET A 1 36.47 -22.20 -0.72
CA MET A 1 35.52 -23.32 -0.55
C MET A 1 34.74 -23.04 0.73
N GLY A 2 33.66 -22.26 0.62
CA GLY A 2 32.91 -21.76 1.77
C GLY A 2 31.84 -22.76 2.17
N ASP A 3 31.94 -23.27 3.39
CA ASP A 3 31.03 -24.27 3.98
C ASP A 3 29.60 -23.71 4.04
N ARG A 4 28.75 -24.21 3.15
CA ARG A 4 27.32 -23.87 3.00
C ARG A 4 26.56 -24.69 4.03
N ARG A 5 26.25 -24.07 5.18
CA ARG A 5 25.41 -24.69 6.20
C ARG A 5 24.02 -24.08 6.14
N ASP A 6 23.10 -24.83 5.57
CA ASP A 6 21.70 -24.49 5.45
C ASP A 6 21.05 -24.58 6.84
N ILE A 7 20.66 -23.44 7.43
CA ILE A 7 19.77 -23.48 8.60
C ILE A 7 18.35 -23.66 8.09
N HIS A 8 17.91 -24.91 8.03
CA HIS A 8 16.52 -25.27 7.87
C HIS A 8 15.80 -25.02 9.21
N LEU A 9 15.25 -23.82 9.41
CA LEU A 9 14.28 -23.62 10.50
C LEU A 9 13.02 -24.39 10.11
N GLU A 10 12.54 -25.27 10.99
CA GLU A 10 11.43 -26.22 10.77
C GLU A 10 10.05 -25.54 10.61
N SER A 11 9.90 -24.66 9.64
CA SER A 11 8.63 -24.06 9.26
C SER A 11 8.67 -23.71 7.78
N GLY A 12 8.81 -24.74 6.93
CA GLY A 12 8.44 -24.72 5.50
C GLY A 12 8.84 -23.50 4.67
N PHE A 13 10.04 -22.93 4.85
CA PHE A 13 10.41 -21.66 4.23
C PHE A 13 11.55 -21.77 3.21
N ILE A 14 11.27 -21.41 1.95
CA ILE A 14 12.24 -21.33 0.86
C ILE A 14 12.81 -19.91 0.84
N GLY A 15 13.77 -19.64 1.72
CA GLY A 15 14.56 -18.41 1.70
C GLY A 15 15.92 -18.70 2.33
N GLU A 16 16.95 -18.87 1.50
CA GLU A 16 18.28 -19.28 1.98
C GLU A 16 18.91 -18.17 2.82
N ILE A 17 18.99 -18.40 4.13
CA ILE A 17 19.71 -17.53 5.05
C ILE A 17 21.19 -17.89 4.96
N VAL A 18 21.97 -17.02 4.33
CA VAL A 18 23.41 -17.23 4.20
C VAL A 18 24.11 -16.88 5.52
N ILE A 19 24.68 -17.88 6.20
CA ILE A 19 25.62 -17.64 7.29
C ILE A 19 26.98 -17.32 6.67
N GLY A 20 27.50 -16.11 6.86
CA GLY A 20 28.84 -15.76 6.40
C GLY A 20 29.92 -16.51 7.21
N ALA A 21 31.12 -16.65 6.65
CA ALA A 21 32.26 -17.37 7.24
C ALA A 21 32.70 -16.90 8.66
N LYS A 22 32.22 -15.74 9.13
CA LYS A 22 32.43 -15.21 10.49
C LYS A 22 31.26 -15.46 11.46
N GLY A 23 30.29 -16.29 11.09
CA GLY A 23 29.08 -16.54 11.89
C GLY A 23 28.05 -15.42 11.85
N HIS A 24 28.25 -14.38 11.03
CA HIS A 24 27.27 -13.33 10.85
C HIS A 24 26.17 -13.79 9.90
N ARG A 25 24.95 -13.87 10.42
CA ARG A 25 23.74 -14.18 9.66
C ARG A 25 23.43 -13.06 8.69
N ARG A 26 23.44 -13.34 7.39
CA ARG A 26 22.97 -12.42 6.36
C ARG A 26 21.51 -12.73 6.06
N TRP A 27 20.69 -11.70 6.12
CA TRP A 27 19.27 -11.77 5.86
C TRP A 27 18.97 -11.21 4.47
N PRO A 28 18.60 -12.06 3.49
CA PRO A 28 18.10 -11.58 2.20
C PRO A 28 16.86 -10.70 2.38
N ASP A 29 16.62 -9.78 1.45
CA ASP A 29 15.52 -8.82 1.58
C ASP A 29 14.14 -9.51 1.55
N GLU A 30 13.99 -10.64 0.85
CA GLU A 30 12.78 -11.48 0.90
C GLU A 30 12.51 -12.01 2.32
N VAL A 31 13.57 -12.48 3.00
CA VAL A 31 13.48 -13.00 4.37
C VAL A 31 13.16 -11.86 5.34
N LYS A 32 13.82 -10.70 5.20
CA LYS A 32 13.51 -9.51 6.00
C LYS A 32 12.05 -9.08 5.82
N GLY A 33 11.55 -9.09 4.59
CA GLY A 33 10.18 -8.73 4.24
C GLY A 33 9.16 -9.58 4.97
N ARG A 34 9.33 -10.90 4.96
CA ARG A 34 8.40 -11.81 5.65
C ARG A 34 8.46 -11.69 7.17
N ILE A 35 9.65 -11.51 7.76
CA ILE A 35 9.78 -11.29 9.20
C ILE A 35 9.10 -9.97 9.60
N VAL A 36 9.23 -8.93 8.78
CA VAL A 36 8.48 -7.68 8.99
C VAL A 36 6.98 -7.94 8.90
N ALA A 37 6.51 -8.73 7.93
CA ALA A 37 5.10 -9.08 7.79
C ALA A 37 4.52 -9.75 9.06
N GLU A 38 5.27 -10.66 9.69
CA GLU A 38 4.85 -11.28 10.97
C GLU A 38 4.62 -10.25 12.09
N THR A 39 5.39 -9.14 12.11
CA THR A 39 5.18 -8.07 13.10
C THR A 39 3.93 -7.22 12.85
N LEU A 40 3.26 -7.41 11.71
CA LEU A 40 2.03 -6.70 11.34
C LEU A 40 0.77 -7.50 11.67
N VAL A 41 0.92 -8.73 12.19
CA VAL A 41 -0.20 -9.53 12.68
C VAL A 41 -0.70 -8.94 14.01
N PRO A 42 -2.00 -8.64 14.17
CA PRO A 42 -2.55 -8.14 15.42
C PRO A 42 -2.22 -9.07 16.60
N GLY A 43 -1.80 -8.48 17.73
CA GLY A 43 -1.42 -9.23 18.93
C GLY A 43 0.01 -9.76 18.96
N VAL A 44 0.74 -9.75 17.83
CA VAL A 44 2.15 -10.17 17.78
C VAL A 44 3.06 -9.00 18.15
N THR A 45 4.01 -9.23 19.06
CA THR A 45 4.98 -8.20 19.46
C THR A 45 6.29 -8.30 18.68
N VAL A 46 6.93 -7.16 18.43
CA VAL A 46 8.25 -7.11 17.77
C VAL A 46 9.30 -7.91 18.54
N ASN A 47 9.23 -7.91 19.87
CA ASN A 47 10.17 -8.67 20.71
C ASN A 47 9.99 -10.18 20.57
N GLU A 48 8.75 -10.66 20.49
CA GLU A 48 8.45 -12.07 20.26
C GLU A 48 8.99 -12.55 18.92
N VAL A 49 8.75 -11.79 17.85
CA VAL A 49 9.30 -12.10 16.52
C VAL A 49 10.82 -12.07 16.55
N ALA A 50 11.42 -11.06 17.17
CA ALA A 50 12.88 -10.96 17.30
C ALA A 50 13.48 -12.17 18.03
N ALA A 51 12.83 -12.64 19.10
CA ALA A 51 13.25 -13.81 19.87
C ALA A 51 13.16 -15.11 19.04
N ARG A 52 12.07 -15.32 18.30
CA ARG A 52 11.88 -16.47 17.39
C ARG A 52 13.01 -16.58 16.36
N TYR A 53 13.49 -15.43 15.91
CA TYR A 53 14.56 -15.32 14.93
C TYR A 53 15.96 -15.12 15.54
N GLY A 54 16.11 -15.17 16.87
CA GLY A 54 17.41 -15.01 17.54
C GLY A 54 18.10 -13.67 17.24
N MET A 55 17.32 -12.61 17.01
CA MET A 55 17.82 -11.30 16.62
C MET A 55 17.40 -10.21 17.61
N LYS A 56 18.10 -9.07 17.61
CA LYS A 56 17.73 -7.91 18.43
C LYS A 56 16.57 -7.14 17.77
N ALA A 57 15.56 -6.76 18.55
CA ALA A 57 14.39 -6.01 18.09
C ALA A 57 14.71 -4.71 17.32
N ASN A 58 15.86 -4.07 17.61
CA ASN A 58 16.31 -2.88 16.89
C ASN A 58 16.38 -3.08 15.37
N HIS A 59 16.82 -4.25 14.91
CA HIS A 59 16.89 -4.57 13.48
C HIS A 59 15.49 -4.63 12.85
N LEU A 60 14.48 -5.13 13.57
CA LEU A 60 13.10 -5.15 13.08
C LEU A 60 12.51 -3.74 13.01
N SER A 61 12.82 -2.87 13.97
CA SER A 61 12.42 -1.46 13.91
C SER A 61 12.98 -0.77 12.66
N GLU A 62 14.25 -0.99 12.34
CA GLU A 62 14.89 -0.48 11.13
C GLU A 62 14.23 -1.03 9.85
N TRP A 63 13.95 -2.34 9.81
CA TRP A 63 13.34 -2.98 8.64
C TRP A 63 11.87 -2.55 8.45
N ARG A 64 11.10 -2.38 9.53
CA ARG A 64 9.74 -1.79 9.49
C ARG A 64 9.78 -0.36 8.95
N GLY A 65 10.78 0.43 9.35
CA GLY A 65 11.01 1.77 8.80
C GLY A 65 11.31 1.74 7.30
N ARG A 66 12.09 0.77 6.82
CA ARG A 66 12.35 0.58 5.38
C ARG A 66 11.10 0.15 4.61
N ALA A 67 10.31 -0.77 5.16
CA ALA A 67 9.05 -1.22 4.58
C ALA A 67 8.06 -0.06 4.39
N ARG A 68 7.88 0.78 5.43
CA ARG A 68 7.03 1.98 5.35
C ARG A 68 7.48 2.98 4.28
N LYS A 69 8.78 3.03 3.98
CA LYS A 69 9.36 3.88 2.92
C LYS A 69 9.38 3.20 1.54
N GLY A 70 8.79 2.01 1.40
CA GLY A 70 8.83 1.23 0.15
C GLY A 70 10.20 0.68 -0.23
N LYS A 71 11.17 0.68 0.69
CA LYS A 71 12.56 0.22 0.47
C LYS A 71 12.81 -1.25 0.84
N LEU A 72 11.74 -1.94 1.21
CA LEU A 72 11.74 -3.36 1.55
C LEU A 72 10.36 -3.89 1.16
N VAL A 73 10.34 -4.90 0.29
CA VAL A 73 9.10 -5.57 -0.11
C VAL A 73 8.61 -6.40 1.06
N VAL A 74 7.36 -6.20 1.48
CA VAL A 74 6.71 -6.96 2.53
C VAL A 74 5.62 -7.80 1.86
N PRO A 75 5.71 -9.14 1.88
CA PRO A 75 4.68 -9.99 1.32
C PRO A 75 3.40 -9.89 2.15
N ASP A 76 2.26 -10.08 1.48
CA ASP A 76 0.99 -10.27 2.17
C ASP A 76 0.98 -11.66 2.83
N ILE A 77 0.65 -11.73 4.11
CA ILE A 77 0.57 -12.97 4.88
C ILE A 77 -0.76 -13.03 5.61
N ALA A 78 -1.31 -14.23 5.77
CA ALA A 78 -2.57 -14.42 6.48
C ALA A 78 -2.49 -13.82 7.90
N GLY A 79 -3.44 -12.95 8.22
CA GLY A 79 -3.54 -12.27 9.52
C GLY A 79 -2.71 -11.00 9.66
N ALA A 80 -1.86 -10.62 8.70
CA ALA A 80 -1.29 -9.28 8.68
C ALA A 80 -2.33 -8.29 8.16
N GLU A 81 -2.56 -7.19 8.89
CA GLU A 81 -3.54 -6.19 8.50
C GLU A 81 -2.88 -5.02 7.75
N PHE A 82 -3.39 -4.73 6.55
CA PHE A 82 -3.04 -3.54 5.79
C PHE A 82 -4.28 -2.67 5.60
N ALA A 83 -4.15 -1.35 5.81
CA ALA A 83 -5.21 -0.41 5.51
C ALA A 83 -5.33 -0.21 3.98
N PRO A 84 -6.55 -0.29 3.41
CA PRO A 84 -6.73 -0.06 1.98
C PRO A 84 -6.42 1.40 1.62
N VAL A 85 -5.64 1.61 0.57
CA VAL A 85 -5.40 2.94 0.00
C VAL A 85 -6.58 3.28 -0.91
N VAL A 86 -7.37 4.29 -0.52
CA VAL A 86 -8.43 4.83 -1.37
C VAL A 86 -7.85 5.99 -2.17
N LEU A 87 -7.77 5.82 -3.49
CA LEU A 87 -7.46 6.94 -4.39
C LEU A 87 -8.70 7.83 -4.47
N ALA A 88 -8.56 9.10 -4.12
CA ALA A 88 -9.63 10.07 -4.33
C ALA A 88 -9.92 10.14 -5.84
N ALA A 89 -11.20 10.05 -6.21
CA ALA A 89 -11.61 10.30 -7.58
C ALA A 89 -11.17 11.72 -7.98
N PRO A 90 -10.66 11.92 -9.21
CA PRO A 90 -10.36 13.26 -9.69
C PRO A 90 -11.63 14.13 -9.56
N PRO A 91 -11.50 15.43 -9.25
CA PRO A 91 -12.64 16.35 -9.24
C PRO A 91 -13.40 16.20 -10.56
N PRO A 92 -14.75 16.20 -10.55
CA PRO A 92 -15.51 16.14 -11.78
C PRO A 92 -15.06 17.31 -12.67
N GLU A 93 -14.55 17.01 -13.86
CA GLU A 93 -14.37 18.03 -14.89
C GLU A 93 -15.75 18.65 -15.13
N LEU A 94 -15.87 19.95 -14.86
CA LEU A 94 -17.06 20.70 -15.20
C LEU A 94 -17.23 20.56 -16.71
N ALA A 95 -18.24 19.80 -17.12
CA ALA A 95 -18.58 19.67 -18.53
C ALA A 95 -18.85 21.08 -19.07
N THR A 96 -17.92 21.59 -19.88
CA THR A 96 -18.18 22.77 -20.71
C THR A 96 -19.13 22.32 -21.82
N GLY A 97 -20.39 22.12 -21.46
CA GLY A 97 -21.45 21.83 -22.41
C GLY A 97 -21.68 23.06 -23.27
N ASP A 98 -21.66 22.90 -24.60
CA ASP A 98 -22.03 23.96 -25.54
C ASP A 98 -23.55 24.26 -25.53
N GLN A 99 -24.28 23.66 -24.59
CA GLN A 99 -25.73 23.71 -24.51
C GLN A 99 -26.22 23.68 -23.05
N ILE A 100 -27.10 24.62 -22.72
CA ILE A 100 -27.80 24.75 -21.45
C ILE A 100 -29.23 24.21 -21.63
N GLU A 101 -29.67 23.33 -20.75
CA GLU A 101 -31.03 22.80 -20.76
C GLU A 101 -31.76 23.20 -19.46
N ILE A 102 -32.88 23.91 -19.59
CA ILE A 102 -33.70 24.38 -18.48
C ILE A 102 -35.04 23.68 -18.57
N THR A 103 -35.46 22.98 -17.52
CA THR A 103 -36.76 22.30 -17.47
C THR A 103 -37.63 22.92 -16.39
N THR A 104 -38.83 23.36 -16.77
CA THR A 104 -39.85 23.92 -15.88
C THR A 104 -41.18 23.21 -16.14
N GLY A 105 -41.62 22.38 -15.19
CA GLY A 105 -42.83 21.57 -15.34
C GLY A 105 -42.71 20.58 -16.50
N GLN A 106 -43.55 20.73 -17.53
CA GLN A 106 -43.53 19.91 -18.75
C GLN A 106 -42.78 20.56 -19.93
N VAL A 107 -42.19 21.74 -19.72
CA VAL A 107 -41.51 22.51 -20.76
C VAL A 107 -40.00 22.37 -20.59
N THR A 108 -39.31 22.04 -21.68
CA THR A 108 -37.85 21.96 -21.74
C THR A 108 -37.31 22.98 -22.75
N LEU A 109 -36.47 23.89 -22.27
CA LEU A 109 -35.77 24.91 -23.05
C LEU A 109 -34.33 24.46 -23.29
N ARG A 110 -33.89 24.46 -24.55
CA ARG A 110 -32.52 24.12 -24.95
C ARG A 110 -31.87 25.35 -25.57
N LEU A 111 -30.77 25.80 -24.97
CA LEU A 111 -30.09 27.06 -25.28
C LEU A 111 -28.63 26.77 -25.61
N GLY A 112 -28.07 27.40 -26.64
CA GLY A 112 -26.62 27.32 -26.90
C GLY A 112 -25.82 28.06 -25.82
N ALA A 113 -24.56 27.69 -25.59
CA ALA A 113 -23.69 28.32 -24.57
C ALA A 113 -23.46 29.82 -24.81
N GLY A 114 -23.67 30.32 -26.04
CA GLY A 114 -23.63 31.75 -26.37
C GLY A 114 -24.91 32.54 -26.06
N THR A 115 -25.94 31.92 -25.47
CA THR A 115 -27.19 32.62 -25.17
C THR A 115 -27.00 33.60 -24.01
N GLY A 116 -27.09 34.90 -24.30
CA GLY A 116 -26.93 35.95 -23.29
C GLY A 116 -28.04 35.94 -22.25
N ALA A 117 -27.69 36.22 -20.98
CA ALA A 117 -28.61 36.20 -19.85
C ALA A 117 -29.84 37.12 -20.02
N ALA A 118 -29.69 38.24 -20.72
CA ALA A 118 -30.80 39.16 -21.03
C ALA A 118 -31.91 38.46 -21.83
N ARG A 119 -31.55 37.64 -22.82
CA ARG A 119 -32.53 36.92 -23.64
C ARG A 119 -33.26 35.83 -22.85
N VAL A 120 -32.57 35.20 -21.89
CA VAL A 120 -33.20 34.21 -21.00
C VAL A 120 -34.20 34.89 -20.06
N ALA A 121 -33.86 36.07 -19.53
CA ALA A 121 -34.73 36.85 -18.65
C ALA A 121 -35.98 37.42 -19.34
N GLU A 122 -36.00 37.52 -20.68
CA GLU A 122 -37.21 37.89 -21.43
C GLU A 122 -38.20 36.73 -21.59
N ILE A 123 -37.75 35.49 -21.40
CA ILE A 123 -38.53 34.26 -21.67
C ILE A 123 -39.13 33.68 -20.37
N VAL A 124 -38.45 33.89 -19.23
CA VAL A 124 -38.87 33.45 -17.89
C VAL A 124 -39.71 34.53 -17.23
#